data_AF-A0A0L7LKW5-F1
#
_entry.id   AF-A0A0L7LKW5-F1
#
_cell.length_a   1.000
_cell.length_b   1.000
_cell.length_c   1.000
_cell.angle_alpha   90.00
_cell.angle_beta   90.00
_cell.angle_gamma   90.00
#
_symmetry.space_group_name_H-M   'P 1'
#
loop_
_entity.id
_entity.type
_entity.pdbx_description
1 polymer ?
#
loop_
_entity_poly.entity_id
_entity_poly.type
_entity_poly.pdbx_seq_one_letter_code
_entity_poly.pdbx_strand_id
1 'polypeptide(L)'
;RHNICYEARLLSPGKPRRVLCCVSPRQLTIKDYILKIIPKRITAFRLCPSTKVHVRHAHDKMTLRVARDDLVASSLKATRQFSVADWCKNFDVTFQGEQGIVQRYPM
;
A
#
# COMPACT_ATOMS: atom_id res chain seq x y z
N ARG A 1 -9.32 -22.43 -11.90
CA ARG A 1 -9.94 -21.13 -12.27
C ARG A 1 -10.26 -20.37 -10.98
N HIS A 2 -9.31 -19.65 -10.41
CA HIS A 2 -9.56 -18.87 -9.19
C HIS A 2 -9.21 -17.41 -9.49
N ASN A 3 -10.22 -16.60 -9.79
CA ASN A 3 -10.05 -15.16 -9.85
C ASN A 3 -10.01 -14.67 -8.41
N ILE A 4 -8.96 -13.93 -8.04
CA ILE A 4 -8.85 -13.37 -6.70
C ILE A 4 -9.44 -11.96 -6.75
N CYS A 5 -10.43 -11.67 -5.90
CA CYS A 5 -11.06 -10.36 -5.84
C CYS A 5 -10.78 -9.68 -4.50
N TYR A 6 -10.37 -8.42 -4.55
CA TYR A 6 -10.07 -7.58 -3.40
C TYR A 6 -10.98 -6.36 -3.39
N GLU A 7 -11.44 -5.96 -2.23
CA GLU A 7 -12.12 -4.68 -2.08
C GLU A 7 -11.09 -3.55 -2.05
N ALA A 8 -11.32 -2.50 -2.82
CA ALA A 8 -10.46 -1.33 -2.90
C ALA A 8 -11.28 -0.04 -2.94
N ARG A 9 -10.61 1.11 -2.74
CA ARG A 9 -11.20 2.43 -3.01
C ARG A 9 -10.50 3.06 -4.19
N LEU A 10 -11.27 3.47 -5.19
CA LEU A 10 -10.74 4.28 -6.27
C LEU A 10 -10.48 5.69 -5.75
N LEU A 11 -9.22 6.11 -5.80
CA LEU A 11 -8.80 7.48 -5.53
C LEU A 11 -9.15 8.31 -6.77
N SER A 12 -10.29 8.99 -6.74
CA SER A 12 -10.64 10.00 -7.73
C SER A 12 -10.42 11.39 -7.13
N PRO A 13 -10.30 12.45 -7.95
CA PRO A 13 -10.29 13.83 -7.45
C PRO A 13 -11.56 14.20 -6.64
N GLY A 14 -12.60 13.36 -6.66
CA GLY A 14 -13.83 13.51 -5.90
C GLY A 14 -13.97 12.49 -4.76
N LYS A 15 -15.21 12.12 -4.45
CA LYS A 15 -15.51 11.20 -3.34
C LYS A 15 -14.92 9.80 -3.65
N PRO A 16 -14.12 9.21 -2.74
CA PRO A 16 -13.64 7.85 -2.89
C PRO A 16 -14.78 6.85 -3.07
N ARG A 17 -14.67 6.00 -4.09
CA ARG A 17 -15.69 4.98 -4.43
C ARG A 17 -15.17 3.59 -4.10
N ARG A 18 -15.98 2.79 -3.41
CA ARG A 18 -15.68 1.37 -3.12
C ARG A 18 -15.82 0.59 -4.43
N VAL A 19 -14.80 -0.17 -4.79
CA VAL A 19 -14.76 -0.98 -6.00
C VAL A 19 -14.22 -2.37 -5.68
N LEU A 20 -14.59 -3.35 -6.49
CA LEU A 20 -14.04 -4.69 -6.44
C LEU A 20 -12.96 -4.83 -7.53
N CYS A 21 -11.74 -5.14 -7.11
CA CYS A 21 -10.61 -5.39 -7.98
C CYS A 21 -10.41 -6.90 -8.13
N CYS A 22 -10.74 -7.45 -9.30
CA CYS A 22 -10.63 -8.88 -9.59
C CYS A 22 -9.44 -9.16 -10.50
N VAL A 23 -8.48 -9.93 -10.01
CA VAL A 23 -7.27 -10.37 -10.71
C VAL A 23 -7.52 -11.73 -11.36
N SER A 24 -7.27 -11.82 -12.65
CA SER A 24 -7.33 -13.04 -13.47
C SER A 24 -5.98 -13.23 -14.20
N PRO A 25 -5.63 -14.43 -14.71
CA PRO A 25 -4.32 -14.69 -15.34
C PRO A 25 -3.98 -13.81 -16.55
N ARG A 26 -4.97 -13.16 -17.17
CA ARG A 26 -4.79 -12.30 -18.35
C ARG A 26 -5.43 -10.93 -18.21
N GLN A 27 -6.10 -10.67 -17.09
CA GLN A 27 -6.94 -9.48 -16.93
C GLN A 27 -7.00 -9.01 -15.48
N LEU A 28 -6.91 -7.70 -15.29
CA LEU A 28 -7.29 -7.01 -14.06
C LEU A 28 -8.62 -6.31 -14.30
N THR A 29 -9.67 -6.69 -13.59
CA THR A 29 -11.01 -6.12 -13.76
C THR A 29 -11.40 -5.29 -12.55
N ILE A 30 -11.83 -4.04 -12.77
CA ILE A 30 -12.42 -3.19 -11.74
C ILE A 30 -13.93 -3.19 -11.91
N LYS A 31 -14.66 -3.55 -10.86
CA LYS A 31 -16.13 -3.54 -10.82
C LYS A 31 -16.63 -2.55 -9.76
N ASP A 32 -17.70 -1.83 -10.07
CA ASP A 32 -18.45 -1.06 -9.09
C ASP A 32 -19.66 -1.86 -8.62
N TYR A 33 -20.20 -1.53 -7.45
CA TYR A 33 -21.50 -2.04 -7.01
C TYR A 33 -22.56 -0.97 -7.27
N ILE A 34 -23.21 -1.03 -8.44
CA ILE A 34 -24.33 -0.14 -8.73
C ILE A 34 -25.45 -0.43 -7.73
N LEU A 35 -25.87 0.62 -7.01
CA LEU A 35 -26.90 0.56 -5.97
C LEU A 35 -26.63 -0.49 -4.88
N LYS A 36 -25.36 -0.88 -4.67
CA LYS A 36 -24.93 -1.96 -3.75
C LYS A 36 -25.46 -3.37 -4.09
N ILE A 37 -26.13 -3.57 -5.24
CA ILE A 37 -26.78 -4.85 -5.58
C ILE A 37 -26.08 -5.55 -6.75
N ILE A 38 -25.69 -4.82 -7.80
CA ILE A 38 -25.20 -5.44 -9.05
C ILE A 38 -23.75 -5.03 -9.32
N PRO A 39 -22.78 -5.97 -9.35
CA PRO A 39 -21.41 -5.67 -9.71
C PRO A 39 -21.28 -5.37 -11.22
N LYS A 40 -21.13 -4.10 -11.59
CA LYS A 40 -20.90 -3.67 -12.98
C LYS A 40 -19.42 -3.43 -13.22
N ARG A 41 -18.85 -4.03 -14.28
CA ARG A 41 -17.47 -3.77 -14.71
C ARG A 41 -17.32 -2.31 -15.14
N ILE A 42 -16.44 -1.58 -14.44
CA ILE A 42 -16.03 -0.22 -14.80
C ILE A 42 -14.98 -0.29 -15.92
N THR A 43 -13.94 -1.08 -15.69
CA THR A 43 -12.83 -1.22 -16.64
C THR A 43 -12.17 -2.58 -16.51
N ALA A 44 -11.46 -3.00 -17.54
CA ALA A 44 -10.57 -4.14 -17.49
C ALA A 44 -9.26 -3.83 -18.23
N PHE A 45 -8.15 -4.16 -17.59
CA PHE A 45 -6.81 -4.05 -18.15
C PHE A 45 -6.35 -5.44 -18.57
N ARG A 46 -5.79 -5.57 -19.77
CA ARG A 46 -5.09 -6.80 -20.16
C ARG A 46 -3.77 -6.88 -19.42
N LEU A 47 -3.47 -8.06 -18.89
CA LEU A 47 -2.21 -8.37 -18.24
C LEU A 47 -1.44 -9.34 -19.12
N CYS A 48 -0.12 -9.14 -19.21
CA CYS A 48 0.76 -10.17 -19.73
C CYS A 48 0.87 -11.30 -18.69
N PRO A 49 1.03 -12.57 -19.09
CA PRO A 49 1.20 -13.66 -18.15
C PRO A 49 2.38 -13.47 -17.18
N SER A 50 3.40 -12.70 -17.58
CA SER A 50 4.57 -12.35 -16.78
C SER A 50 4.34 -11.19 -15.80
N THR A 51 3.20 -10.49 -15.88
CA THR A 51 2.91 -9.34 -15.01
C THR A 51 2.64 -9.82 -13.58
N LYS A 52 3.51 -9.42 -12.65
CA LYS A 52 3.30 -9.63 -11.21
C LYS A 52 2.49 -8.49 -10.63
N VAL A 53 1.30 -8.78 -10.10
CA VAL A 53 0.43 -7.79 -9.45
C VAL A 53 0.69 -7.83 -7.94
N HIS A 54 1.16 -6.71 -7.40
CA HIS A 54 1.35 -6.53 -5.97
C HIS A 54 0.23 -5.66 -5.41
N VAL A 55 -0.69 -6.27 -4.65
CA VAL A 55 -1.71 -5.52 -3.91
C VAL A 55 -1.05 -5.03 -2.62
N ARG A 56 -0.74 -3.74 -2.55
CA ARG A 56 -0.24 -3.12 -1.31
C ARG A 56 -1.44 -2.79 -0.43
N HIS A 57 -1.52 -3.42 0.74
CA HIS A 57 -2.39 -2.92 1.80
C HIS A 57 -1.93 -1.51 2.19
N ALA A 58 -2.82 -0.68 2.73
CA ALA A 58 -2.38 0.52 3.43
C ALA A 58 -1.37 0.07 4.48
N HIS A 59 -0.11 0.41 4.26
CA HIS A 59 0.95 -0.10 5.12
C HIS A 59 0.78 0.52 6.50
N ASP A 60 0.61 -0.34 7.50
CA ASP A 60 0.70 0.08 8.90
C ASP A 60 1.97 0.90 9.05
N LYS A 61 1.85 2.06 9.70
CA LYS A 61 3.03 2.87 10.03
C LYS A 61 3.88 2.09 11.03
N MET A 62 5.17 2.03 10.76
CA MET A 62 6.19 1.45 11.64
C MET A 62 7.08 2.60 12.15
N THR A 63 7.01 2.89 13.44
CA THR A 63 7.84 3.93 14.04
C THR A 63 9.28 3.45 14.17
N LEU A 64 10.22 4.18 13.58
CA LEU A 64 11.65 3.91 13.65
C LEU A 64 12.34 5.02 14.44
N ARG A 65 12.88 4.71 15.63
CA ARG A 65 13.62 5.66 16.45
C ARG A 65 15.12 5.49 16.24
N VAL A 66 15.78 6.54 15.79
CA VAL A 66 17.23 6.55 15.51
C VAL A 66 17.92 7.73 16.18
N ALA A 67 19.22 7.62 16.42
CA ALA A 67 20.03 8.70 16.96
C ALA A 67 20.85 9.32 15.81
N ARG A 68 20.91 10.66 15.73
CA ARG A 68 21.64 11.33 14.63
C ARG A 68 23.14 11.08 14.70
N ASP A 69 23.70 11.16 15.91
CA ASP A 69 25.13 10.99 16.17
C ASP A 69 25.61 9.54 15.96
N ASP A 70 24.68 8.58 15.88
CA ASP A 70 24.96 7.17 15.66
C ASP A 70 23.92 6.55 14.71
N LEU A 71 23.70 7.20 13.57
CA LEU A 71 22.61 6.84 12.65
C LEU A 71 22.68 5.39 12.19
N VAL A 72 23.87 4.93 11.81
CA VAL A 72 24.06 3.59 11.23
C VAL A 72 23.82 2.50 12.28
N ALA A 73 24.48 2.58 13.45
CA ALA A 73 24.33 1.52 14.45
C ALA A 73 22.95 1.57 15.12
N SER A 74 22.37 2.76 15.34
CA SER A 74 21.01 2.89 15.87
C SER A 74 19.95 2.35 14.89
N SER A 75 20.11 2.57 13.58
CA SER A 75 19.23 2.01 12.55
C SER A 75 19.35 0.49 12.45
N LEU A 76 20.57 -0.05 12.48
CA LEU A 76 20.83 -1.49 12.50
C LEU A 76 20.19 -2.14 13.74
N LYS A 77 20.35 -1.54 14.91
CA LYS A 77 19.74 -2.03 16.16
C LYS A 77 18.22 -2.01 16.09
N ALA A 78 17.63 -0.93 15.56
CA ALA A 78 16.18 -0.78 15.43
C ALA A 78 15.55 -1.74 14.42
N THR A 79 16.30 -2.14 13.38
CA THR A 79 15.82 -3.02 12.30
C THR A 79 16.27 -4.48 12.42
N ARG A 80 17.11 -4.84 13.40
CA ARG A 80 17.72 -6.18 13.53
C ARG A 80 16.72 -7.33 13.57
N GLN A 81 15.53 -7.11 14.09
CA GLN A 81 14.48 -8.13 14.25
C GLN A 81 13.40 -8.07 13.17
N PHE A 82 13.58 -7.23 12.14
CA PHE A 82 12.56 -7.04 11.12
C PHE A 82 12.39 -8.28 10.26
N SER A 83 11.15 -8.71 10.12
CA SER A 83 10.74 -9.68 9.11
C SER A 83 10.59 -8.99 7.74
N VAL A 84 10.45 -9.78 6.67
CA VAL A 84 10.12 -9.28 5.33
C VAL A 84 8.85 -8.42 5.33
N ALA A 85 7.89 -8.74 6.21
CA ALA A 85 6.65 -7.99 6.33
C ALA A 85 6.87 -6.60 6.97
N ASP A 86 7.84 -6.45 7.87
CA ASP A 86 8.16 -5.17 8.51
C ASP A 86 8.83 -4.20 7.53
N TRP A 87 9.69 -4.71 6.64
CA TRP A 87 10.29 -3.93 5.56
C TRP A 87 9.28 -3.39 4.55
N CYS A 88 8.09 -3.99 4.51
CA CYS A 88 7.03 -3.51 3.65
C CYS A 88 6.25 -2.35 4.31
N LYS A 89 6.41 -2.04 5.60
CA LYS A 89 5.64 -1.01 6.30
C LYS A 89 6.07 0.41 5.92
N ASN A 90 5.22 1.41 6.22
CA ASN A 90 5.57 2.82 6.06
C ASN A 90 6.42 3.25 7.26
N PHE A 91 7.72 3.52 7.06
CA PHE A 91 8.57 3.98 8.16
C PHE A 91 8.24 5.41 8.58
N ASP A 92 7.95 5.58 9.86
CA ASP A 92 7.79 6.86 10.53
C ASP A 92 9.05 7.11 11.36
N VAL A 93 10.05 7.74 10.75
CA VAL A 93 11.38 7.90 11.34
C VAL A 93 11.39 9.10 12.29
N THR A 94 11.90 8.89 13.50
CA THR A 94 12.03 9.92 14.53
C THR A 94 13.45 9.93 15.08
N PHE A 95 14.02 11.12 15.24
CA PHE A 95 15.34 11.31 15.83
C PHE A 95 15.20 11.54 17.34
N GLN A 96 16.01 10.85 18.14
CA GLN A 96 15.99 10.98 19.60
C GLN A 96 16.31 12.42 20.01
N GLY A 97 15.48 13.00 20.88
CA GLY A 97 15.66 14.37 21.38
C GLY A 97 15.28 15.49 20.40
N GLU A 98 14.81 15.15 19.19
CA GLU A 98 14.42 16.13 18.17
C GLU A 98 12.89 16.16 18.00
N GLN A 99 12.29 17.36 17.94
CA GLN A 99 10.90 17.50 17.51
C GLN A 99 10.84 17.41 15.98
N GLY A 100 10.09 16.44 15.46
CA GLY A 100 9.98 16.20 14.01
C GLY A 100 9.26 17.32 13.28
N ILE A 101 9.89 17.89 12.26
CA ILE A 101 9.23 18.77 11.30
C ILE A 101 8.62 17.87 10.22
N VAL A 102 7.28 17.74 10.19
CA VAL A 102 6.60 16.96 9.14
C VAL A 102 6.65 17.78 7.85
N GLN A 103 7.69 17.59 7.05
CA GLN A 103 7.80 18.18 5.72
C GLN A 103 6.93 17.35 4.76
N ARG A 104 5.64 17.72 4.64
CA ARG A 104 4.77 17.19 3.58
C ARG A 104 5.31 17.70 2.24
N TYR A 105 6.01 16.83 1.51
CA TYR A 105 6.24 17.08 0.08
C TYR A 105 4.92 16.86 -0.66
N PRO A 106 4.38 17.87 -1.38
CA PRO A 106 3.31 17.62 -2.33
C PRO A 106 3.88 16.73 -3.44
N MET A 107 3.32 15.52 -3.58
CA MET A 107 3.51 14.66 -4.75
C MET A 107 2.42 14.96 -5.77
#